data_AF-A0A2W4LPG9-F1
#
_entry.id   AF-A0A2W4LPG9-F1
#
_cell.length_a   1.000
_cell.length_b   1.000
_cell.length_c   1.000
_cell.angle_alpha   90.00
_cell.angle_beta   90.00
_cell.angle_gamma   90.00
#
_symmetry.space_group_name_H-M   'P 1'
#
loop_
_entity.id
_entity.type
_entity.pdbx_description
1 polymer ?
#
loop_
_entity_poly.entity_id
_entity_poly.type
_entity_poly.pdbx_seq_one_letter_code
_entity_poly.pdbx_strand_id
1 'polypeptide(L)'
;MRVAESLRGDIVRRELSTAPFLVAARGGTPSRLPVWFMRQAGRSLPEYRRVRGSVPMLTACFDPGMITEITLQPVRRHGVDAAILFSDIVVPLKAAGIGVDIKPGIGPVVDHPVRDRAGVRSLPLLEPDQVDAVHQAVRLLVAELGSTPLIGFAGAPFTLASYLIEGGPSRNHEHPKALLNSAPQTWTPLLEKPPHQPHISLKPNLPPGG
;
A
#
# COMPACT_ATOMS: atom_id res chain seq x y z
N MET A 1 -2.09 -15.30 17.90
CA MET A 1 -2.15 -16.55 17.10
C MET A 1 -3.57 -16.81 16.54
N ARG A 2 -4.28 -15.81 15.98
CA ARG A 2 -5.66 -16.00 15.45
C ARG A 2 -6.00 -15.25 14.15
N VAL A 3 -5.23 -14.25 13.72
CA VAL A 3 -5.51 -13.50 12.48
C VAL A 3 -5.00 -14.23 11.23
N ALA A 4 -3.80 -14.81 11.29
CA ALA A 4 -3.21 -15.56 10.16
C ALA A 4 -4.03 -16.80 9.75
N GLU A 5 -4.93 -17.26 10.62
CA GLU A 5 -5.77 -18.44 10.43
C GLU A 5 -7.11 -18.08 9.78
N SER A 6 -7.69 -16.94 10.16
CA SER A 6 -8.87 -16.37 9.48
C SER A 6 -8.56 -15.87 8.06
N LEU A 7 -7.30 -15.53 7.77
CA LEU A 7 -6.83 -15.09 6.45
C LEU A 7 -6.67 -16.24 5.42
N ARG A 8 -6.76 -17.51 5.86
CA ARG A 8 -6.64 -18.69 4.98
C ARG A 8 -7.96 -19.09 4.30
N GLY A 9 -9.08 -18.47 4.65
CA GLY A 9 -10.44 -18.91 4.27
C GLY A 9 -10.74 -18.85 2.77
N ASP A 10 -10.60 -17.70 2.10
CA ASP A 10 -11.21 -17.51 0.77
C ASP A 10 -10.39 -16.63 -0.21
N ILE A 11 -9.06 -16.61 -0.11
CA ILE A 11 -8.25 -16.05 -1.19
C ILE A 11 -8.00 -17.17 -2.20
N VAL A 12 -8.64 -17.08 -3.36
CA VAL A 12 -8.38 -17.97 -4.50
C VAL A 12 -6.90 -17.86 -4.85
N ARG A 13 -6.12 -18.88 -4.47
CA ARG A 13 -4.70 -18.94 -4.80
C ARG A 13 -4.61 -19.23 -6.30
N ARG A 14 -4.14 -18.25 -7.07
CA ARG A 14 -3.91 -18.39 -8.50
C ARG A 14 -2.56 -19.02 -8.75
N GLU A 15 -2.52 -20.02 -9.63
CA GLU A 15 -1.28 -20.60 -10.12
C GLU A 15 -0.72 -19.72 -11.25
N LEU A 16 0.30 -18.93 -10.94
CA LEU A 16 0.91 -17.92 -11.83
C LEU A 16 2.41 -18.18 -12.05
N SER A 17 2.84 -19.44 -11.96
CA SER A 17 4.25 -19.85 -12.11
C SER A 17 4.87 -19.41 -13.45
N THR A 18 4.07 -19.30 -14.51
CA THR A 18 4.50 -18.89 -15.86
C THR A 18 4.31 -17.41 -16.17
N ALA A 19 3.74 -16.61 -15.26
CA ALA A 19 3.52 -15.19 -15.50
C ALA A 19 4.87 -14.46 -15.67
N PRO A 20 5.11 -13.73 -16.79
CA PRO A 20 6.41 -13.15 -17.10
C PRO A 20 7.01 -12.30 -15.97
N PHE A 21 6.20 -11.45 -15.32
CA PHE A 21 6.64 -10.63 -14.20
C PHE A 21 7.14 -11.47 -13.01
N LEU A 22 6.40 -12.52 -12.63
CA LEU A 22 6.79 -13.35 -11.49
C LEU A 22 7.98 -14.27 -11.80
N VAL A 23 8.12 -14.73 -13.05
CA VAL A 23 9.31 -15.47 -13.49
C VAL A 23 10.56 -14.59 -13.36
N ALA A 24 10.50 -13.37 -13.91
CA ALA A 24 11.60 -12.41 -13.82
C ALA A 24 11.91 -12.01 -12.37
N ALA A 25 10.89 -11.75 -11.55
CA ALA A 25 11.08 -11.39 -10.14
C ALA A 25 11.72 -12.51 -9.29
N ARG A 26 11.60 -13.77 -9.72
CA ARG A 26 12.27 -14.93 -9.10
C ARG A 26 13.66 -15.22 -9.71
N GLY A 27 14.14 -14.41 -10.64
CA GLY A 27 15.43 -14.58 -11.31
C GLY A 27 15.44 -15.58 -12.47
N GLY A 28 14.28 -16.04 -12.94
CA GLY A 28 14.17 -16.90 -14.12
C GLY A 28 14.11 -16.12 -15.44
N THR A 29 14.16 -16.84 -16.56
CA THR A 29 14.01 -16.27 -17.90
C THR A 29 12.53 -16.26 -18.32
N PRO A 30 11.86 -15.09 -18.38
CA PRO A 30 10.46 -15.02 -18.80
C PRO A 30 10.31 -15.23 -20.31
N SER A 31 9.12 -15.61 -20.76
CA SER A 31 8.80 -15.79 -22.20
C SER A 31 8.87 -14.49 -23.01
N ARG A 32 8.79 -13.35 -22.34
CA ARG A 32 9.00 -11.99 -22.87
C ARG A 32 9.45 -11.06 -21.75
N LEU A 33 10.02 -9.91 -22.09
CA LEU A 33 10.37 -8.88 -21.10
C LEU A 33 9.09 -8.32 -20.44
N PRO A 34 8.88 -8.48 -19.13
CA PRO A 34 7.68 -7.98 -18.46
C PRO A 34 7.77 -6.47 -18.20
N VAL A 35 6.66 -5.76 -18.38
CA VAL A 35 6.57 -4.30 -18.13
C VAL A 35 5.30 -3.97 -17.32
N TRP A 36 5.48 -3.11 -16.32
CA TRP A 36 4.41 -2.39 -15.64
C TRP A 36 4.95 -1.00 -15.26
N PHE A 37 4.09 -0.04 -14.96
CA PHE A 37 4.51 1.33 -14.64
C PHE A 37 4.06 1.76 -13.24
N MET A 38 4.96 2.42 -12.51
CA MET A 38 4.56 3.16 -11.32
C MET A 38 3.52 4.21 -11.71
N ARG A 39 2.42 4.27 -10.94
CA ARG A 39 1.26 5.14 -11.22
C ARG A 39 0.56 4.85 -12.56
N GLN A 40 0.60 3.60 -13.05
CA GLN A 40 -0.13 3.19 -14.26
C GLN A 40 -1.65 3.43 -14.17
N ALA A 41 -2.23 3.28 -12.98
CA ALA A 41 -3.60 3.66 -12.68
C ALA A 41 -3.62 5.10 -12.14
N GLY A 42 -3.97 6.07 -12.98
CA GLY A 42 -3.89 7.46 -12.57
C GLY A 42 -4.33 8.47 -13.61
N ARG A 43 -4.02 9.74 -13.32
CA ARG A 43 -4.46 10.91 -14.08
C ARG A 43 -4.03 10.94 -15.54
N SER A 44 -3.17 10.04 -16.02
CA SER A 44 -2.90 9.90 -17.47
C SER A 44 -4.11 9.32 -18.21
N LEU A 45 -4.91 8.47 -17.56
CA LEU A 45 -6.02 7.75 -18.15
C LEU A 45 -7.33 8.59 -18.12
N PRO A 46 -8.07 8.76 -19.23
CA PRO A 46 -9.35 9.46 -19.22
C PRO A 46 -10.43 8.71 -18.43
N GLU A 47 -10.44 7.38 -18.49
CA GLU A 47 -11.34 6.52 -17.70
C GLU A 47 -11.10 6.63 -16.19
N TYR A 48 -9.85 6.79 -15.75
CA TYR A 48 -9.54 7.10 -14.35
C TYR A 48 -10.17 8.42 -13.92
N ARG A 49 -10.00 9.48 -14.71
CA ARG A 49 -10.57 10.80 -14.41
C ARG A 49 -12.09 10.73 -14.30
N ARG A 50 -12.75 9.95 -15.16
CA ARG A 50 -14.20 9.74 -15.14
C ARG A 50 -14.67 9.03 -13.88
N VAL A 51 -14.01 7.92 -13.51
CA VAL A 51 -14.37 7.14 -12.32
C VAL A 51 -14.09 7.93 -11.04
N ARG A 52 -12.93 8.61 -10.95
CA ARG A 52 -12.59 9.42 -9.78
C ARG A 52 -13.49 10.64 -9.62
N GLY A 53 -13.92 11.26 -10.72
CA GLY A 53 -14.77 12.45 -10.70
C GLY A 53 -14.31 13.48 -9.67
N SER A 54 -15.19 13.80 -8.73
CA SER A 54 -14.94 14.67 -7.57
C SER A 54 -14.64 13.92 -6.26
N VAL A 55 -14.65 12.58 -6.27
CA VAL A 55 -14.38 11.79 -5.06
C VAL A 55 -12.96 12.12 -4.57
N PRO A 56 -12.68 12.31 -3.27
CA PRO A 56 -11.32 12.51 -2.77
C PRO A 56 -10.43 11.27 -2.92
N MET A 57 -9.11 11.44 -2.98
CA MET A 57 -8.16 10.33 -3.22
C MET A 57 -8.27 9.26 -2.12
N LEU A 58 -8.22 9.68 -0.85
CA LEU A 58 -8.30 8.74 0.27
C LEU A 58 -9.67 8.08 0.35
N THR A 59 -10.76 8.80 0.06
CA THR A 59 -12.11 8.21 -0.01
C THR A 59 -12.18 7.08 -1.03
N ALA A 60 -11.62 7.27 -2.23
CA ALA A 60 -11.59 6.21 -3.23
C ALA A 60 -10.75 5.00 -2.81
N CYS A 61 -9.75 5.17 -1.94
CA CYS A 61 -8.97 4.07 -1.37
C CYS A 61 -9.72 3.26 -0.29
N PHE A 62 -10.94 3.65 0.08
CA PHE A 62 -11.84 2.89 0.96
C PHE A 62 -13.09 2.38 0.25
N ASP A 63 -13.20 2.54 -1.08
CA ASP A 63 -14.26 1.97 -1.90
C ASP A 63 -13.73 0.77 -2.70
N PRO A 64 -14.11 -0.48 -2.35
CA PRO A 64 -13.62 -1.67 -3.03
C PRO A 64 -13.91 -1.71 -4.53
N GLY A 65 -15.04 -1.16 -4.96
CA GLY A 65 -15.42 -1.09 -6.36
C GLY A 65 -14.53 -0.12 -7.13
N MET A 66 -14.28 1.08 -6.58
CA MET A 66 -13.37 2.05 -7.20
C MET A 66 -11.94 1.53 -7.24
N ILE A 67 -11.43 0.92 -6.16
CA ILE A 67 -10.09 0.32 -6.14
C ILE A 67 -9.96 -0.72 -7.24
N THR A 68 -10.95 -1.62 -7.35
CA THR A 68 -10.94 -2.70 -8.33
C THR A 68 -10.94 -2.14 -9.75
N GLU A 69 -11.93 -1.29 -10.08
CA GLU A 69 -12.06 -0.72 -11.42
C GLU A 69 -10.81 0.07 -11.83
N ILE A 70 -10.33 0.97 -10.97
CA ILE A 70 -9.16 1.81 -11.28
C ILE A 70 -7.90 0.95 -11.47
N THR A 71 -7.70 -0.09 -10.67
CA THR A 71 -6.54 -0.99 -10.81
C THR A 71 -6.56 -1.76 -12.13
N LEU A 72 -7.74 -2.14 -12.62
CA LEU A 72 -7.92 -2.93 -13.85
C LEU A 72 -7.74 -2.11 -15.14
N GLN A 73 -7.99 -0.79 -15.12
CA GLN A 73 -7.89 0.09 -16.29
C GLN A 73 -6.58 -0.05 -17.08
N PRO A 74 -5.38 0.09 -16.48
CA PRO A 74 -4.13 -0.04 -17.23
C PRO A 74 -3.87 -1.46 -17.73
N VAL A 75 -4.36 -2.49 -17.02
CA VAL A 75 -4.26 -3.89 -17.49
C VAL A 75 -5.07 -4.07 -18.77
N ARG A 76 -6.33 -3.62 -18.77
CA ARG A 76 -7.22 -3.69 -19.94
C ARG A 76 -6.71 -2.84 -21.11
N ARG A 77 -6.17 -1.65 -20.83
CA ARG A 77 -5.77 -0.70 -21.87
C ARG A 77 -4.40 -1.00 -22.50
N HIS A 78 -3.44 -1.45 -21.69
CA HIS A 78 -2.04 -1.54 -22.08
C HIS A 78 -1.48 -2.97 -22.05
N GLY A 79 -2.20 -3.96 -21.51
CA GLY A 79 -1.72 -5.33 -21.43
C GLY A 79 -0.46 -5.50 -20.57
N VAL A 80 -0.31 -4.65 -19.54
CA VAL A 80 0.85 -4.70 -18.62
C VAL A 80 0.96 -6.05 -17.92
N ASP A 81 2.19 -6.44 -17.60
CA ASP A 81 2.54 -7.74 -17.01
C ASP A 81 2.26 -7.85 -15.52
N ALA A 82 1.88 -6.76 -14.87
CA ALA A 82 1.45 -6.74 -13.49
C ALA A 82 0.45 -5.59 -13.26
N ALA A 83 -0.56 -5.88 -12.43
CA ALA A 83 -1.39 -4.86 -11.83
C ALA A 83 -0.73 -4.38 -10.55
N ILE A 84 -0.75 -3.09 -10.26
CA ILE A 84 -0.41 -2.56 -8.93
C ILE A 84 -1.68 -2.01 -8.31
N LEU A 85 -1.95 -2.41 -7.06
CA LEU A 85 -3.13 -2.01 -6.31
C LEU A 85 -3.28 -0.49 -6.34
N PHE A 86 -4.48 0.00 -6.67
CA PHE A 86 -4.81 1.41 -6.47
C PHE A 86 -4.99 1.67 -4.97
N SER A 87 -4.03 2.38 -4.37
CA SER A 87 -4.05 2.79 -2.97
C SER A 87 -3.11 4.00 -2.79
N ASP A 88 -2.90 4.43 -1.55
CA ASP A 88 -1.86 5.40 -1.18
C ASP A 88 -1.09 4.90 0.06
N ILE A 89 0.19 5.27 0.17
CA ILE A 89 1.03 4.87 1.31
C ILE A 89 0.52 5.41 2.65
N VAL A 90 -0.28 6.48 2.67
CA VAL A 90 -0.86 7.04 3.90
C VAL A 90 -2.21 6.41 4.28
N VAL A 91 -2.75 5.47 3.49
CA VAL A 91 -4.03 4.80 3.80
C VAL A 91 -4.01 4.11 5.17
N PRO A 92 -2.96 3.36 5.57
CA PRO A 92 -2.88 2.79 6.92
C PRO A 92 -2.92 3.84 8.04
N LEU A 93 -2.34 5.03 7.82
CA LEU A 93 -2.40 6.12 8.80
C LEU A 93 -3.84 6.65 8.93
N LYS A 94 -4.51 6.88 7.79
CA LYS A 94 -5.91 7.32 7.76
C LYS A 94 -6.84 6.30 8.43
N ALA A 95 -6.65 5.03 8.10
CA ALA A 95 -7.44 3.91 8.65
C ALA A 95 -7.28 3.79 10.16
N ALA A 96 -6.07 4.00 10.69
CA ALA A 96 -5.81 4.03 12.13
C ALA A 96 -6.43 5.25 12.85
N GLY A 97 -7.04 6.19 12.12
CA GLY A 97 -7.65 7.39 12.69
C GLY A 97 -6.73 8.61 12.78
N ILE A 98 -5.55 8.56 12.15
CA ILE A 98 -4.68 9.74 12.05
C ILE A 98 -5.32 10.74 11.08
N GLY A 99 -5.43 11.99 11.50
CA GLY A 99 -5.87 13.12 10.67
C GLY A 99 -4.90 13.39 9.54
N VAL A 100 -4.99 12.62 8.46
CA VAL A 100 -4.24 12.80 7.22
C VAL A 100 -5.19 13.02 6.06
N ASP A 101 -4.84 13.94 5.17
CA ASP A 101 -5.55 14.16 3.92
C ASP A 101 -4.61 14.47 2.76
N ILE A 102 -5.03 14.18 1.53
CA ILE A 102 -4.26 14.49 0.32
C ILE A 102 -4.83 15.75 -0.30
N LYS A 103 -4.17 16.89 -0.05
CA LYS A 103 -4.59 18.18 -0.58
C LYS A 103 -4.17 18.35 -2.05
N PRO A 104 -5.06 18.80 -2.96
CA PRO A 104 -4.73 19.04 -4.36
C PRO A 104 -3.53 19.98 -4.51
N GLY A 105 -2.53 19.57 -5.30
CA GLY A 105 -1.32 20.36 -5.55
C GLY A 105 -0.29 20.39 -4.41
N ILE A 106 -0.63 19.88 -3.22
CA ILE A 106 0.24 19.90 -2.03
C ILE A 106 0.72 18.47 -1.69
N GLY A 107 -0.18 17.49 -1.73
CA GLY A 107 0.09 16.12 -1.29
C GLY A 107 -0.43 15.84 0.12
N PRO A 108 0.10 14.79 0.80
CA PRO A 108 -0.34 14.40 2.13
C PRO A 108 -0.03 15.49 3.18
N VAL A 109 -1.01 15.82 4.00
CA VAL A 109 -0.91 16.76 5.12
C VAL A 109 -1.46 16.09 6.37
N VAL A 110 -0.75 16.20 7.49
CA VAL A 110 -1.14 15.63 8.79
C VAL A 110 -1.53 16.76 9.73
N ASP A 111 -2.72 16.67 10.32
CA ASP A 111 -3.31 17.72 11.15
C ASP A 111 -2.54 17.98 12.45
N HIS A 112 -2.00 16.90 13.05
CA HIS A 112 -1.26 16.94 14.31
C HIS A 112 0.10 16.25 14.15
N PRO A 113 1.15 16.98 13.72
CA PRO A 113 2.46 16.40 13.52
C PRO A 113 3.10 15.92 14.83
N VAL A 114 3.80 14.78 14.77
CA VAL A 114 4.52 14.18 15.89
C VAL A 114 5.82 14.94 16.14
N ARG A 115 5.97 15.51 17.35
CA ARG A 115 7.16 16.30 17.73
C ARG A 115 8.01 15.68 18.82
N ASP A 116 7.43 14.80 19.64
CA ASP A 116 8.09 14.25 20.82
C ASP A 116 7.62 12.82 21.12
N ARG A 117 8.16 12.25 22.20
CA ARG A 117 7.84 10.90 22.67
C ARG A 117 6.38 10.76 23.10
N ALA A 118 5.75 11.82 23.59
CA ALA A 118 4.33 11.77 23.95
C ALA A 118 3.46 11.61 22.70
N GLY A 119 3.77 12.34 21.63
CA GLY A 119 3.13 12.21 20.32
C GLY A 119 3.27 10.81 19.72
N VAL A 120 4.45 10.19 19.83
CA VAL A 120 4.66 8.80 19.37
C VAL A 120 3.78 7.82 20.16
N ARG A 121 3.69 8.01 21.49
CA ARG A 121 2.86 7.14 22.35
C ARG A 121 1.37 7.29 22.03
N SER A 122 0.90 8.49 21.70
CA SER A 122 -0.50 8.74 21.39
C SER A 122 -0.93 8.29 20.00
N LEU A 123 0.01 7.86 19.13
CA LEU A 123 -0.35 7.30 17.83
C LEU A 123 -1.26 6.07 18.01
N PRO A 124 -2.40 6.01 17.30
CA PRO A 124 -3.29 4.87 17.35
C PRO A 124 -2.63 3.64 16.72
N LEU A 125 -3.09 2.46 17.13
CA LEU A 125 -2.77 1.21 16.44
C LEU A 125 -3.78 1.00 15.32
N LEU A 126 -3.32 0.40 14.23
CA LEU A 126 -4.20 -0.06 13.16
C LEU A 126 -4.74 -1.43 13.52
N GLU A 127 -6.06 -1.54 13.57
CA GLU A 127 -6.76 -2.79 13.72
C GLU A 127 -7.05 -3.41 12.33
N PRO A 128 -7.06 -4.75 12.19
CA PRO A 128 -7.18 -5.40 10.89
C PRO A 128 -8.46 -5.08 10.10
N ASP A 129 -9.58 -4.83 10.79
CA ASP A 129 -10.88 -4.50 10.22
C ASP A 129 -10.92 -3.10 9.58
N GLN A 130 -10.06 -2.18 10.05
CA GLN A 130 -9.95 -0.82 9.52
C GLN A 130 -9.43 -0.76 8.07
N VAL A 131 -8.93 -1.88 7.53
CA VAL A 131 -8.48 -2.02 6.13
C VAL A 131 -9.29 -3.06 5.34
N ASP A 132 -10.47 -3.45 5.82
CA ASP A 132 -11.30 -4.46 5.16
C ASP A 132 -11.71 -4.10 3.73
N ALA A 133 -11.87 -2.81 3.44
CA ALA A 133 -12.13 -2.34 2.07
C ALA A 133 -10.98 -2.73 1.10
N VAL A 134 -9.74 -2.63 1.57
CA VAL A 134 -8.55 -3.04 0.81
C VAL A 134 -8.53 -4.55 0.64
N HIS A 135 -8.85 -5.31 1.68
CA HIS A 135 -8.95 -6.76 1.61
C HIS A 135 -10.03 -7.21 0.60
N GLN A 136 -11.19 -6.56 0.61
CA GLN A 136 -12.27 -6.83 -0.34
C GLN A 136 -11.85 -6.53 -1.77
N ALA A 137 -11.20 -5.39 -2.01
CA ALA A 137 -10.69 -5.04 -3.33
C ALA A 137 -9.66 -6.05 -3.83
N VAL A 138 -8.74 -6.51 -2.96
CA VAL A 138 -7.77 -7.55 -3.32
C VAL A 138 -8.47 -8.85 -3.74
N ARG A 139 -9.53 -9.27 -3.03
CA ARG A 139 -10.31 -10.46 -3.43
C ARG A 139 -10.94 -10.30 -4.82
N LEU A 140 -11.60 -9.16 -5.06
CA LEU A 140 -12.21 -8.84 -6.36
C LEU A 140 -11.15 -8.82 -7.47
N LEU A 141 -10.03 -8.16 -7.24
CA LEU A 141 -8.92 -8.07 -8.19
C LEU A 141 -8.32 -9.44 -8.50
N VAL A 142 -8.10 -10.27 -7.50
CA VAL A 142 -7.57 -11.62 -7.70
C VAL A 142 -8.52 -12.46 -8.56
N ALA A 143 -9.84 -12.30 -8.42
CA ALA A 143 -10.81 -12.97 -9.27
C ALA A 143 -10.80 -12.46 -10.73
N GLU A 144 -10.61 -11.15 -10.93
CA GLU A 144 -10.70 -10.49 -12.24
C GLU A 144 -9.40 -10.53 -13.06
N LEU A 145 -8.23 -10.58 -12.41
CA LEU A 145 -6.95 -10.35 -13.07
C LEU A 145 -6.44 -11.52 -13.92
N GLY A 146 -7.12 -12.68 -13.93
CA GLY A 146 -6.71 -13.84 -14.70
C GLY A 146 -5.25 -14.23 -14.42
N SER A 147 -4.41 -14.24 -15.46
CA SER A 147 -2.97 -14.54 -15.38
C SER A 147 -2.07 -13.36 -14.98
N THR A 148 -2.62 -12.15 -14.81
CA THR A 148 -1.86 -10.96 -14.41
C THR A 148 -1.65 -10.94 -12.89
N PRO A 149 -0.40 -10.94 -12.39
CA PRO A 149 -0.09 -10.78 -10.98
C PRO A 149 -0.57 -9.44 -10.41
N LEU A 150 -0.96 -9.43 -9.13
CA LEU A 150 -1.26 -8.22 -8.38
C LEU A 150 -0.10 -7.87 -7.44
N ILE A 151 0.41 -6.65 -7.54
CA ILE A 151 1.41 -6.06 -6.67
C ILE A 151 0.68 -5.29 -5.56
N GLY A 152 0.84 -5.74 -4.32
CA GLY A 152 0.56 -4.94 -3.13
C GLY A 152 1.78 -4.08 -2.76
N PHE A 153 1.55 -3.00 -2.02
CA PHE A 153 2.63 -2.12 -1.57
C PHE A 153 2.30 -1.45 -0.24
N ALA A 154 3.32 -0.93 0.44
CA ALA A 154 3.20 -0.12 1.64
C ALA A 154 4.33 0.92 1.68
N GLY A 155 4.11 2.00 2.43
CA GLY A 155 5.16 2.98 2.70
C GLY A 155 6.23 2.41 3.62
N ALA A 156 7.49 2.74 3.36
CA ALA A 156 8.60 2.40 4.25
C ALA A 156 8.45 3.16 5.60
N PRO A 157 8.90 2.58 6.73
CA PRO A 157 8.77 3.22 8.05
C PRO A 157 9.31 4.65 8.10
N PHE A 158 10.50 4.90 7.55
CA PHE A 158 11.10 6.23 7.48
C PHE A 158 10.21 7.24 6.73
N THR A 159 9.61 6.82 5.61
CA THR A 159 8.76 7.67 4.79
C THR A 159 7.47 8.04 5.53
N LEU A 160 6.82 7.07 6.17
CA LEU A 160 5.60 7.33 6.96
C LEU A 160 5.92 8.20 8.18
N ALA A 161 7.01 7.92 8.90
CA ALA A 161 7.50 8.74 9.99
C ALA A 161 7.77 10.20 9.53
N SER A 162 8.34 10.37 8.33
CA SER A 162 8.59 11.70 7.78
C SER A 162 7.29 12.50 7.58
N TYR A 163 6.22 11.88 7.05
CA TYR A 163 4.92 12.55 6.96
C TYR A 163 4.35 12.91 8.33
N LEU A 164 4.43 11.97 9.29
CA LEU A 164 3.93 12.18 10.64
C LEU A 164 4.66 13.31 11.37
N ILE A 165 5.97 13.44 11.17
CA ILE A 165 6.78 14.48 11.85
C ILE A 165 6.69 15.83 11.13
N GLU A 166 6.77 15.83 9.80
CA GLU A 166 6.78 17.08 9.02
C GLU A 166 5.41 17.75 8.99
N GLY A 167 4.34 16.95 8.97
CA GLY A 167 2.98 17.46 8.84
C GLY A 167 2.56 17.79 7.40
N GLY A 168 3.48 17.69 6.45
CA GLY A 168 3.25 18.06 5.05
C GLY A 168 4.45 17.77 4.16
N PRO A 169 4.41 18.20 2.88
CA PRO A 169 5.55 18.06 1.98
C PRO A 169 6.76 18.82 2.52
N SER A 170 7.88 18.11 2.66
CA SER A 170 9.17 18.66 3.07
C SER A 170 10.23 18.24 2.08
N ARG A 171 11.04 19.19 1.60
CA ARG A 171 12.12 18.91 0.65
C ARG A 171 13.36 18.35 1.34
N ASN A 172 13.65 18.83 2.55
CA ASN A 172 14.92 18.56 3.23
C ASN A 172 14.79 17.52 4.34
N HIS A 173 13.57 17.22 4.79
CA HIS A 173 13.29 16.30 5.90
C HIS A 173 14.07 16.68 7.18
N GLU A 174 14.11 17.97 7.50
CA GLU A 174 14.91 18.52 8.60
C GLU A 174 14.43 18.01 9.96
N HIS A 175 13.12 17.98 10.20
CA HIS A 175 12.58 17.52 11.49
C HIS A 175 12.80 16.01 11.71
N PRO A 176 12.53 15.10 10.74
CA PRO A 176 12.86 13.68 10.89
C PRO A 176 14.34 13.44 11.12
N LYS A 177 15.23 14.12 10.37
CA LYS A 177 16.68 13.99 10.53
C LYS A 177 17.16 14.53 11.87
N ALA A 178 16.60 15.64 12.35
CA ALA A 178 16.91 16.17 13.67
C ALA A 178 16.51 15.15 14.75
N LEU A 179 15.30 14.60 14.69
CA LEU A 179 14.80 13.63 15.67
C LEU A 179 15.60 12.32 15.66
N LEU A 180 15.96 11.83 14.47
CA LEU A 180 16.83 10.67 14.28
C LEU A 180 18.17 10.84 15.02
N ASN A 181 18.77 12.04 14.98
CA ASN A 181 20.08 12.31 15.59
C ASN A 181 19.99 12.69 17.07
N SER A 182 19.00 13.51 17.46
CA SER A 182 18.94 14.12 18.79
C SER A 182 18.08 13.35 19.80
N ALA A 183 17.16 12.51 19.33
CA ALA A 183 16.27 11.74 20.20
C ALA A 183 15.98 10.31 19.68
N PRO A 184 16.98 9.42 19.64
CA PRO A 184 16.78 8.01 19.24
C PRO A 184 15.68 7.30 20.05
N GLN A 185 15.52 7.64 21.32
CA GLN A 185 14.47 7.15 22.21
C GLN A 185 13.04 7.56 21.80
N THR A 186 12.90 8.55 20.93
CA THR A 186 11.61 8.94 20.32
C THR A 186 11.50 8.36 18.91
N TRP A 187 12.60 8.39 18.15
CA TRP A 187 12.66 7.92 16.77
C TRP A 187 12.46 6.41 16.63
N THR A 188 13.17 5.59 17.41
CA THR A 188 13.11 4.12 17.30
C THR A 188 11.70 3.59 17.55
N PRO A 189 10.99 4.00 18.62
CA PRO A 189 9.60 3.57 18.82
C PRO A 189 8.65 4.01 17.70
N LEU A 190 8.91 5.11 17.01
CA LEU A 190 8.10 5.55 15.87
C LEU A 190 8.26 4.61 14.67
N LEU A 191 9.45 4.05 14.44
CA LEU A 191 9.68 3.08 13.38
C LEU A 191 9.18 1.67 13.73
N GLU A 192 9.21 1.32 15.01
CA GLU A 192 8.76 0.02 15.54
C GLU A 192 7.25 -0.06 15.77
N LYS A 193 6.57 1.10 15.80
CA LYS A 193 5.12 1.22 15.91
C LYS A 193 4.50 1.64 14.56
N PRO A 194 4.76 0.93 13.44
CA PRO A 194 3.91 1.14 12.29
C PRO A 194 2.49 0.72 12.66
N PRO A 195 1.44 1.38 12.11
CA PRO A 195 0.10 0.81 12.11
C PRO A 195 0.24 -0.64 11.63
N HIS A 196 -0.13 -1.59 12.48
CA HIS A 196 0.13 -3.02 12.34
C HIS A 196 0.06 -3.42 10.87
N GLN A 197 1.22 -3.65 10.23
CA GLN A 197 1.22 -4.28 8.92
C GLN A 197 0.64 -5.67 9.16
N PRO A 198 -0.42 -6.09 8.43
CA PRO A 198 -0.77 -7.50 8.45
C PRO A 198 0.48 -8.24 7.98
N HIS A 199 1.07 -9.05 8.85
CA HIS A 199 2.07 -10.02 8.45
C HIS A 199 1.40 -10.97 7.46
N ILE A 200 1.46 -10.64 6.16
CA ILE A 200 1.35 -11.66 5.12
C ILE A 200 2.63 -12.48 5.27
N SER A 201 2.54 -13.56 6.04
CA SER A 201 3.63 -14.51 6.16
C SER A 201 3.84 -15.15 4.79
N LEU A 202 4.77 -14.61 4.01
CA LEU A 202 5.31 -15.21 2.80
C LEU A 202 6.35 -16.27 3.19
N LYS A 203 5.99 -17.22 4.07
CA LYS A 203 6.83 -18.41 4.21
C LYS A 203 6.64 -19.24 2.93
N PRO A 204 7.69 -19.46 2.12
CA PRO A 204 7.62 -20.48 1.09
C PRO A 204 7.49 -21.83 1.80
N ASN A 205 6.39 -22.53 1.57
CA ASN A 205 6.39 -23.99 1.73
C ASN A 205 7.27 -24.53 0.60
N LEU A 206 8.59 -24.55 0.80
CA LEU A 206 9.41 -25.50 0.09
C LEU A 206 8.96 -26.89 0.55
N PRO A 207 8.59 -27.81 -0.36
CA PRO A 207 8.44 -29.20 0.02
C PRO A 207 9.78 -29.67 0.63
N PRO A 208 9.77 -30.51 1.68
CA PRO A 208 10.98 -31.13 2.16
C PRO A 208 11.63 -31.87 1.00
N GLY A 209 12.89 -31.55 0.71
CA GLY A 209 13.65 -32.17 -0.37
C GLY A 209 13.66 -33.69 -0.20
N GLY A 210 13.25 -34.37 -1.27
CA GLY A 210 13.46 -35.79 -1.53
C GLY A 210 13.94 -35.92 -2.97
#